data_AF-A0A7L5ZCY1-F1
#
_entry.id   AF-A0A7L5ZCY1-F1
#
_cell.length_a   1.000
_cell.length_b   1.000
_cell.length_c   1.000
_cell.angle_alpha   90.00
_cell.angle_beta   90.00
_cell.angle_gamma   90.00
#
_symmetry.space_group_name_H-M   'P 1'
#
loop_
_entity.id
_entity.type
_entity.pdbx_description
1 polymer ?
#
loop_
_entity_poly.entity_id
_entity_poly.type
_entity_poly.pdbx_seq_one_letter_code
_entity_poly.pdbx_strand_id
1 'polypeptide(L)'
;MPTVSFVGATYTSQYLVFDAYETADRLGQPLQSMSEADKAIFLKMSPKSLIPAIDWGGLTTSGASYDGSFLAGMSDAQLTALLKAQGDSRTQAILGSANLATAQLCRLTGGKPGDVCGAAGVKAADALLK
;
A
#
# COMPACT_ATOMS: atom_id res chain seq x y z
N MET A 1 -7.83 4.19 14.72
CA MET A 1 -6.71 4.07 13.78
C MET A 1 -6.93 5.11 12.70
N PRO A 2 -5.94 5.99 12.45
CA PRO A 2 -6.00 6.96 11.37
C PRO A 2 -6.20 6.24 10.04
N THR A 3 -7.08 6.79 9.20
CA THR A 3 -7.44 6.25 7.88
C THR A 3 -7.52 7.39 6.88
N VAL A 4 -6.96 7.21 5.70
CA VAL A 4 -7.15 8.12 4.57
C VAL A 4 -8.23 7.56 3.65
N SER A 5 -8.98 8.44 2.99
CA SER A 5 -9.91 8.05 1.91
C SER A 5 -9.34 8.52 0.57
N PHE A 6 -9.49 7.69 -0.44
CA PHE A 6 -9.14 7.92 -1.84
C PHE A 6 -10.37 8.16 -2.72
N VAL A 7 -11.57 8.32 -2.13
CA VAL A 7 -12.76 8.72 -2.91
C VAL A 7 -12.47 10.02 -3.64
N GLY A 8 -12.55 9.98 -4.98
CA GLY A 8 -12.27 11.14 -5.84
C GLY A 8 -10.80 11.54 -5.94
N ALA A 9 -9.87 10.72 -5.42
CA ALA A 9 -8.44 10.96 -5.60
C ALA A 9 -8.06 10.87 -7.08
N THR A 10 -7.16 11.74 -7.51
CA THR A 10 -6.56 11.71 -8.84
C THR A 10 -5.06 11.58 -8.71
N TYR A 11 -4.45 10.89 -9.66
CA TYR A 11 -3.00 10.65 -9.67
C TYR A 11 -2.49 10.64 -11.10
N THR A 12 -1.42 11.40 -11.34
CA THR A 12 -0.78 11.49 -12.65
C THR A 12 0.67 11.03 -12.52
N SER A 13 1.04 10.04 -13.31
CA SER A 13 2.42 9.53 -13.37
C SER A 13 2.72 8.97 -14.75
N GLN A 14 4.00 8.99 -15.13
CA GLN A 14 4.49 8.35 -16.35
C GLN A 14 4.70 6.84 -16.19
N TYR A 15 4.66 6.33 -14.95
CA TYR A 15 5.07 4.96 -14.63
C TYR A 15 3.96 4.12 -14.02
N LEU A 16 3.00 4.75 -13.33
CA LEU A 16 1.94 4.07 -12.59
C LEU A 16 0.59 4.72 -12.88
N VAL A 17 -0.44 3.89 -12.96
CA VAL A 17 -1.84 4.32 -12.86
C VAL A 17 -2.31 3.98 -11.46
N PHE A 18 -3.02 4.91 -10.82
CA PHE A 18 -3.70 4.66 -9.56
C PHE A 18 -5.20 4.82 -9.80
N ASP A 19 -5.90 3.72 -9.67
CA ASP A 19 -7.36 3.65 -9.73
C ASP A 19 -7.85 2.98 -8.44
N ALA A 20 -8.79 3.63 -7.76
CA ALA A 20 -9.18 3.28 -6.40
C ALA A 20 -10.69 3.29 -6.24
N TYR A 21 -11.20 2.24 -5.60
CA TYR A 21 -12.60 2.08 -5.26
C TYR A 21 -12.77 1.84 -3.77
N GLU A 22 -13.53 2.71 -3.11
CA GLU A 22 -14.08 2.48 -1.78
C GLU A 22 -15.55 2.10 -1.95
N THR A 23 -15.87 0.80 -1.81
CA THR A 23 -17.21 0.30 -2.15
C THR A 23 -18.23 0.51 -1.03
N ALA A 24 -17.78 0.67 0.21
CA ALA A 24 -18.65 0.92 1.35
C ALA A 24 -17.94 1.72 2.46
N ASP A 25 -18.73 2.44 3.26
CA ASP A 25 -18.25 3.16 4.45
C ASP A 25 -18.11 2.22 5.67
N ARG A 26 -17.74 2.80 6.83
CA ARG A 26 -17.55 2.05 8.09
C ARG A 26 -18.85 1.43 8.64
N LEU A 27 -20.01 1.89 8.17
CA LEU A 27 -21.33 1.37 8.53
C LEU A 27 -21.86 0.38 7.47
N GLY A 28 -21.08 0.09 6.43
CA GLY A 28 -21.46 -0.78 5.33
C GLY A 28 -22.36 -0.11 4.28
N GLN A 29 -22.52 1.21 4.32
CA GLN A 29 -23.28 1.94 3.31
C GLN A 29 -22.48 2.04 2.01
N PRO A 30 -23.09 1.80 0.83
CA PRO A 30 -22.38 1.87 -0.44
C PRO A 30 -21.76 3.26 -0.70
N LEU A 31 -20.54 3.30 -1.25
CA LEU A 31 -19.83 4.54 -1.58
C LEU A 31 -19.55 4.68 -3.08
N GLN A 32 -18.79 3.75 -3.66
CA GLN A 32 -18.47 3.73 -5.09
C GLN A 32 -18.81 2.37 -5.70
N SER A 33 -19.06 2.36 -7.01
CA SER A 33 -19.21 1.14 -7.79
C SER A 33 -17.91 0.84 -8.55
N MET A 34 -17.46 -0.40 -8.47
CA MET A 34 -16.29 -0.88 -9.22
C MET A 34 -16.68 -1.18 -10.67
N SER A 35 -15.79 -0.89 -11.63
CA SER A 35 -16.01 -1.30 -13.03
C SER A 35 -16.10 -2.83 -13.16
N GLU A 36 -16.80 -3.35 -14.17
CA GLU A 36 -16.89 -4.80 -14.37
C GLU A 36 -15.52 -5.45 -14.67
N ALA A 37 -14.60 -4.72 -15.31
CA ALA A 37 -13.24 -5.18 -15.57
C ALA A 37 -12.43 -5.34 -14.28
N ASP A 38 -12.44 -4.32 -13.41
CA ASP A 38 -11.71 -4.36 -12.13
C ASP A 38 -12.34 -5.35 -11.17
N LYS A 39 -13.67 -5.50 -11.20
CA LYS A 39 -14.39 -6.51 -10.43
C LYS A 39 -13.98 -7.92 -10.84
N ALA A 40 -13.80 -8.18 -12.13
CA ALA A 40 -13.30 -9.47 -12.60
C ALA A 40 -11.87 -9.76 -12.10
N ILE A 41 -10.99 -8.76 -12.09
CA ILE A 41 -9.63 -8.86 -11.52
C ILE A 41 -9.70 -9.14 -10.02
N PHE A 42 -10.49 -8.36 -9.28
CA PHE A 42 -10.67 -8.51 -7.83
C PHE A 42 -11.19 -9.91 -7.46
N LEU A 43 -12.20 -10.41 -8.16
CA LEU A 43 -12.74 -11.76 -7.93
C LEU A 43 -11.73 -12.86 -8.26
N LYS A 44 -10.91 -12.69 -9.30
CA LYS A 44 -9.83 -13.62 -9.66
C LYS A 44 -8.74 -13.66 -8.57
N MET A 45 -8.42 -12.52 -7.97
CA MET A 45 -7.42 -12.40 -6.90
C MET A 45 -7.92 -12.89 -5.53
N SER A 46 -9.24 -12.89 -5.31
CA SER A 46 -9.85 -13.12 -3.99
C SER A 46 -10.69 -14.40 -3.85
N PRO A 47 -10.28 -15.58 -4.37
CA PRO A 47 -11.05 -16.81 -4.16
C PRO A 47 -11.09 -17.27 -2.68
N LYS A 48 -10.32 -16.63 -1.79
CA LYS A 48 -10.21 -16.96 -0.36
C LYS A 48 -10.54 -15.81 0.61
N SER A 49 -11.06 -14.67 0.13
CA SER A 49 -11.35 -13.48 0.98
C SER A 49 -10.17 -13.04 1.86
N LEU A 50 -8.93 -13.24 1.39
CA LEU A 50 -7.73 -12.83 2.11
C LEU A 50 -7.64 -11.32 2.05
N ILE A 51 -8.07 -10.64 3.11
CA ILE A 51 -7.90 -9.20 3.26
C ILE A 51 -6.98 -8.93 4.47
N PRO A 52 -5.94 -8.10 4.31
CA PRO A 52 -5.47 -7.48 3.07
C PRO A 52 -4.73 -8.49 2.15
N ALA A 53 -4.86 -8.33 0.83
CA ALA A 53 -4.04 -9.01 -0.18
C ALA A 53 -3.65 -8.06 -1.31
N ILE A 54 -2.49 -8.30 -1.91
CA ILE A 54 -1.93 -7.54 -3.02
C ILE A 54 -1.37 -8.51 -4.05
N ASP A 55 -1.66 -8.30 -5.33
CA ASP A 55 -1.02 -9.01 -6.45
C ASP A 55 0.03 -8.12 -7.13
N TRP A 56 1.24 -8.68 -7.28
CA TRP A 56 2.39 -8.04 -7.90
C TRP A 56 2.67 -8.68 -9.25
N GLY A 57 1.76 -8.50 -10.22
CA GLY A 57 1.93 -9.06 -11.57
C GLY A 57 1.94 -10.59 -11.60
N GLY A 58 1.09 -11.23 -10.77
CA GLY A 58 0.98 -12.69 -10.63
C GLY A 58 1.60 -13.27 -9.36
N LEU A 59 2.33 -12.47 -8.58
CA LEU A 59 2.78 -12.84 -7.24
C LEU A 59 1.83 -12.25 -6.18
N THR A 60 1.03 -13.10 -5.55
CA THR A 60 0.10 -12.65 -4.49
C THR A 60 0.75 -12.68 -3.11
N THR A 61 0.62 -11.58 -2.37
CA THR A 61 0.96 -11.45 -0.94
C THR A 61 -0.31 -11.20 -0.12
N SER A 62 -0.35 -11.67 1.13
CA SER A 62 -1.50 -11.50 2.01
C SER A 62 -1.08 -11.26 3.47
N GLY A 63 -1.93 -10.56 4.22
CA GLY A 63 -1.68 -10.21 5.62
C GLY A 63 -1.06 -8.83 5.79
N ALA A 64 -1.07 -8.32 7.02
CA ALA A 64 -0.50 -7.03 7.34
C ALA A 64 1.03 -7.07 7.22
N SER A 65 1.62 -6.03 6.63
CA SER A 65 3.07 -5.91 6.45
C SER A 65 3.83 -5.59 7.74
N TYR A 66 3.13 -5.16 8.80
CA TYR A 66 3.66 -4.90 10.14
C TYR A 66 2.53 -4.99 11.18
N ASP A 67 2.87 -5.12 12.46
CA ASP A 67 1.90 -5.03 13.56
C ASP A 67 1.47 -3.57 13.76
N GLY A 68 0.23 -3.26 13.35
CA GLY A 68 -0.36 -1.92 13.45
C GLY A 68 -1.10 -1.62 14.75
N SER A 69 -1.03 -2.49 15.77
CA SER A 69 -1.78 -2.34 17.02
C SER A 69 -1.53 -0.99 17.72
N PHE A 70 -0.31 -0.45 17.61
CA PHE A 70 0.06 0.85 18.15
C PHE A 70 -0.64 2.05 17.49
N LEU A 71 -1.27 1.87 16.33
CA LEU A 71 -2.03 2.92 15.64
C LEU A 71 -3.44 3.12 16.24
N ALA A 72 -3.87 2.22 17.14
CA ALA A 72 -5.13 2.38 17.84
C ALA A 72 -5.11 3.63 18.72
N GLY A 73 -6.15 4.46 18.64
CA GLY A 73 -6.25 5.72 19.40
C GLY A 73 -5.34 6.86 18.92
N MET A 74 -4.41 6.64 17.99
CA MET A 74 -3.59 7.72 17.44
C MET A 74 -4.41 8.66 16.53
N SER A 75 -4.13 9.96 16.62
CA SER A 75 -4.55 10.96 15.64
C SER A 75 -3.58 11.03 14.45
N ASP A 76 -4.01 11.64 13.34
CA ASP A 76 -3.14 11.87 12.17
C ASP A 76 -1.91 12.71 12.52
N ALA A 77 -2.05 13.66 13.44
CA ALA A 77 -0.95 14.49 13.92
C ALA A 77 0.08 13.66 14.71
N GLN A 78 -0.38 12.74 15.56
CA GLN A 78 0.49 11.83 16.31
C GLN A 78 1.19 10.85 15.37
N LEU A 79 0.49 10.30 14.38
CA LEU A 79 1.10 9.44 13.36
C LEU A 79 2.16 10.20 12.55
N THR A 80 1.85 11.43 12.12
CA THR A 80 2.80 12.26 11.37
C THR A 80 4.05 12.57 12.19
N ALA A 81 3.89 12.85 13.49
CA ALA A 81 5.02 13.06 14.40
C ALA A 81 5.85 11.78 14.57
N LEU A 82 5.20 10.62 14.71
CA LEU A 82 5.86 9.32 14.78
C LEU A 82 6.72 9.08 13.53
N LEU A 83 6.17 9.26 12.33
CA LEU A 83 6.88 9.03 11.07
C LEU A 83 8.14 9.90 10.89
N LYS A 84 8.25 11.02 11.62
CA LYS A 84 9.44 11.90 11.63
C LYS A 84 10.48 11.51 12.69
N ALA A 85 10.12 10.65 13.64
CA ALA A 85 11.02 10.22 14.71
C ALA A 85 12.08 9.25 14.18
N GLN A 86 13.33 9.71 14.16
CA GLN A 86 14.47 8.88 13.76
C GLN A 86 14.76 7.80 14.80
N GLY A 87 15.08 6.58 14.34
CA GLY A 87 15.43 5.47 15.22
C GLY A 87 14.26 4.80 15.96
N ASP A 88 13.03 5.29 15.79
CA ASP A 88 11.85 4.63 16.36
C ASP A 88 11.53 3.35 15.57
N SER A 89 11.41 2.22 16.28
CA SER A 89 11.16 0.91 15.65
C SER A 89 9.80 0.83 14.94
N ARG A 90 8.80 1.59 15.40
CA ARG A 90 7.48 1.66 14.76
C ARG A 90 7.57 2.44 13.44
N THR A 91 8.35 3.52 13.43
CA THR A 91 8.64 4.28 12.21
C THR A 91 9.40 3.42 11.20
N GLN A 92 10.40 2.67 11.65
CA GLN A 92 11.12 1.73 10.81
C GLN A 92 10.22 0.63 10.24
N ALA A 93 9.26 0.11 11.02
CA ALA A 93 8.30 -0.88 10.53
C ALA A 93 7.40 -0.30 9.41
N ILE A 94 6.86 0.91 9.61
CA ILE A 94 5.99 1.56 8.61
C ILE A 94 6.79 1.90 7.34
N LEU A 95 7.90 2.62 7.47
CA LEU A 95 8.70 3.05 6.32
C LEU A 95 9.41 1.88 5.63
N GLY A 96 9.82 0.86 6.39
CA GLY A 96 10.37 -0.39 5.85
C GLY A 96 9.36 -1.13 4.99
N SER A 97 8.11 -1.25 5.46
CA SER A 97 7.01 -1.80 4.65
C SER A 97 6.76 -0.98 3.39
N ALA A 98 6.79 0.36 3.48
CA ALA A 98 6.63 1.22 2.31
C ALA A 98 7.76 1.01 1.28
N ASN A 99 9.01 0.85 1.75
CA ASN A 99 10.14 0.53 0.88
C ASN A 99 10.01 -0.84 0.21
N LEU A 100 9.48 -1.87 0.89
CA LEU A 100 9.22 -3.18 0.28
C LEU A 100 8.18 -3.10 -0.84
N ALA A 101 7.07 -2.39 -0.61
CA ALA A 101 6.08 -2.15 -1.66
C ALA A 101 6.68 -1.37 -2.84
N THR A 102 7.50 -0.35 -2.54
CA THR A 102 8.17 0.45 -3.58
C THR A 102 9.17 -0.39 -4.37
N ALA A 103 9.91 -1.30 -3.72
CA ALA A 103 10.82 -2.23 -4.39
C ALA A 103 10.08 -3.20 -5.31
N GLN A 104 8.91 -3.72 -4.91
CA GLN A 104 8.08 -4.54 -5.78
C GLN A 104 7.60 -3.76 -7.02
N LEU A 105 7.13 -2.52 -6.84
CA LEU A 105 6.77 -1.65 -7.96
C LEU A 105 7.98 -1.40 -8.87
N CYS A 106 9.16 -1.15 -8.31
CA CYS A 106 10.40 -0.99 -9.06
C CYS A 106 10.77 -2.23 -9.89
N ARG A 107 10.53 -3.46 -9.40
CA ARG A 107 10.71 -4.66 -10.22
C ARG A 107 9.74 -4.69 -11.41
N LEU A 108 8.47 -4.34 -11.17
CA LEU A 108 7.41 -4.33 -12.20
C LEU A 108 7.58 -3.23 -13.25
N THR A 109 8.16 -2.08 -12.88
CA THR A 109 8.42 -0.96 -13.80
C THR A 109 9.78 -1.03 -14.48
N GLY A 110 10.56 -2.10 -14.28
CA GLY A 110 11.91 -2.24 -14.83
C GLY A 110 12.91 -1.23 -14.25
N GLY A 111 12.75 -0.88 -12.98
CA GLY A 111 13.63 0.03 -12.24
C GLY A 111 13.31 1.52 -12.41
N LYS A 112 12.05 1.86 -12.74
CA LYS A 112 11.64 3.26 -12.99
C LYS A 112 10.61 3.77 -11.98
N PRO A 113 10.68 5.06 -11.58
CA PRO A 113 11.74 6.01 -11.90
C PRO A 113 13.04 5.73 -11.14
N GLY A 114 14.18 6.02 -11.77
CA GLY A 114 15.49 5.56 -11.29
C GLY A 114 15.95 6.19 -9.97
N ASP A 115 15.51 7.41 -9.67
CA ASP A 115 15.76 8.10 -8.41
C ASP A 115 15.05 7.44 -7.22
N VAL A 116 13.78 7.04 -7.41
CA VAL A 116 13.01 6.27 -6.40
C VAL A 116 13.57 4.86 -6.27
N CYS A 117 13.76 4.15 -7.39
CA CYS A 117 14.26 2.78 -7.38
C CYS A 117 15.74 2.65 -6.97
N GLY A 118 16.49 3.76 -7.04
CA GLY A 118 17.86 3.89 -6.56
C GLY A 118 17.98 4.34 -5.11
N ALA A 119 16.88 4.76 -4.47
CA ALA A 119 16.91 5.22 -3.08
C ALA A 119 17.41 4.11 -2.15
N ALA A 120 18.28 4.47 -1.19
CA ALA A 120 18.96 3.49 -0.33
C ALA A 120 18.00 2.56 0.42
N GLY A 121 16.89 3.10 0.94
CA GLY A 121 15.85 2.31 1.62
C GLY A 121 15.15 1.31 0.70
N VAL A 122 14.88 1.71 -0.55
CA VAL A 122 14.25 0.84 -1.56
C VAL A 122 15.21 -0.26 -1.99
N LYS A 123 16.49 0.06 -2.22
CA LYS A 123 17.52 -0.94 -2.52
C LYS A 123 17.73 -1.95 -1.40
N ALA A 124 17.76 -1.48 -0.15
CA ALA A 124 17.86 -2.36 1.01
C ALA A 124 16.64 -3.30 1.11
N ALA A 125 15.44 -2.79 0.82
CA ALA A 125 14.22 -3.58 0.79
C ALA A 125 14.17 -4.59 -0.37
N ASP A 126 14.62 -4.19 -1.57
CA ASP A 126 14.67 -5.06 -2.76
C ASP A 126 15.54 -6.30 -2.53
N ALA A 127 16.63 -6.17 -1.77
CA ALA A 127 17.49 -7.28 -1.38
C ALA A 127 16.80 -8.32 -0.46
N LEU A 128 15.66 -7.96 0.17
CA LEU A 128 14.87 -8.84 1.02
C LEU A 128 13.75 -9.56 0.25
N LEU A 129 13.42 -9.08 -0.96
CA LEU A 129 12.41 -9.68 -1.81
C LEU A 129 12.98 -10.93 -2.48
N LYS A 130 12.28 -12.06 -2.31
CA LYS A 130 12.63 -13.35 -2.93
C LYS A 130 12.37 -13.38 -4.44
#